data_AF-A0A239FXJ3-F1
#
_entry.id   AF-A0A239FXJ3-F1
#
_cell.length_a   1.000
_cell.length_b   1.000
_cell.length_c   1.000
_cell.angle_alpha   90.00
_cell.angle_beta   90.00
_cell.angle_gamma   90.00
#
_symmetry.space_group_name_H-M   'P 1'
#
loop_
_entity.id
_entity.type
_entity.pdbx_description
1 polymer ?
#
loop_
_entity_poly.entity_id
_entity_poly.type
_entity_poly.pdbx_seq_one_letter_code
_entity_poly.pdbx_strand_id
1 'polypeptide(L)'
;MSSTHTTVPPAATPPARDLEFLRRELGLHRQWQEGKGGRRAELQFQDLSGLNLKGARLAEARLAGANLSNCVLEGVDLSRADLFGADLEGADLSSANLTGADLRGANLHRAIMADVILRGADFRSGTLTDSSGAKRRDGAAVLTEARLERAILCAAKLTGCDLTGADLMDADLSGADLSKCVMLGVDLSGANLSGAQLAGTMVEADMLSRGRHLPDGAMAALVEPARRPVPAVELAAMVDAHEAWIDSGGARGARLDLDMAELDVAVLHGRNLAGARLRRCRLTGADCADSHLEMADLSYSDLRDAMLDGAVLAGATLRRVNLAGAHLAGAQVTTQPMAGGRTWPANLEGANLRGADLTNAVLAGAILRKADLGGAITTGLNLRGADLTGATRTAAGDENAQRRRLRRFSQPVLVVGSRKGAARTRNWSFGGVALDADPALFREGESMTLLIAAPGAGDPVPVSAEVVAIEGAERTISLKFAPLTAELKSYLNGLVAPRYRMG
;
A
#
# COMPACT_ATOMS: atom_id res chain seq x y z
N MET A 1 13.50 -49.35 -27.82
CA MET A 1 13.32 -47.89 -27.73
C MET A 1 13.06 -47.57 -26.28
N SER A 2 14.10 -47.09 -25.58
CA SER A 2 14.14 -46.89 -24.13
C SER A 2 13.92 -45.40 -23.85
N SER A 3 12.86 -45.06 -23.12
CA SER A 3 12.54 -43.68 -22.74
C SER A 3 13.13 -43.40 -21.36
N THR A 4 14.12 -42.52 -21.31
CA THR A 4 14.78 -42.05 -20.11
C THR A 4 13.90 -41.04 -19.37
N HIS A 5 13.30 -41.46 -18.26
CA HIS A 5 12.74 -40.56 -17.26
C HIS A 5 13.89 -39.88 -16.50
N THR A 6 14.10 -38.58 -16.76
CA THR A 6 14.98 -37.75 -15.94
C THR A 6 14.24 -37.40 -14.65
N THR A 7 14.46 -38.20 -13.60
CA THR A 7 14.02 -37.88 -12.25
C THR A 7 14.84 -36.70 -11.72
N VAL A 8 14.17 -35.59 -11.42
CA VAL A 8 14.74 -34.49 -10.64
C VAL A 8 15.15 -35.08 -9.27
N PRO A 9 16.41 -34.92 -8.81
CA PRO A 9 16.82 -35.44 -7.51
C PRO A 9 16.06 -34.68 -6.41
N PRO A 10 15.68 -35.35 -5.30
CA PRO A 10 15.07 -34.68 -4.16
C PRO A 10 16.02 -33.58 -3.64
N ALA A 11 15.44 -32.42 -3.31
CA ALA A 11 16.18 -31.31 -2.71
C ALA A 11 17.01 -31.84 -1.53
N ALA A 12 18.31 -31.53 -1.53
CA ALA A 12 19.22 -31.93 -0.47
C ALA A 12 18.64 -31.48 0.88
N THR A 13 18.48 -32.43 1.80
CA THR A 13 18.16 -32.17 3.19
C THR A 13 19.12 -31.09 3.72
N PRO A 14 18.63 -29.98 4.31
CA PRO A 14 19.54 -28.94 4.81
C PRO A 14 20.52 -29.55 5.82
N PRO A 15 21.81 -29.16 5.78
CA PRO A 15 22.80 -29.70 6.69
C PRO A 15 22.39 -29.41 8.14
N ALA A 16 22.50 -30.42 9.00
CA ALA A 16 22.15 -30.30 10.41
C ALA A 16 22.91 -29.14 11.07
N ARG A 17 22.21 -28.37 11.91
CA ARG A 17 22.74 -27.22 12.65
C ARG A 17 23.86 -27.65 13.62
N ASP A 18 25.11 -27.35 13.28
CA ASP A 18 26.28 -27.66 14.13
C ASP A 18 26.59 -26.48 15.09
N LEU A 19 26.05 -26.58 16.31
CA LEU A 19 26.25 -25.56 17.36
C LEU A 19 27.67 -25.56 17.93
N GLU A 20 28.39 -26.68 17.88
CA GLU A 20 29.78 -26.73 18.36
C GLU A 20 30.71 -26.03 17.38
N PHE A 21 30.52 -26.28 16.08
CA PHE A 21 31.17 -25.52 15.02
C PHE A 21 30.95 -24.02 15.21
N LEU A 22 29.70 -23.58 15.40
CA LEU A 22 29.40 -22.17 15.56
C LEU A 22 30.07 -21.55 16.81
N ARG A 23 29.99 -22.23 17.96
CA ARG A 23 30.66 -21.76 19.19
C ARG A 23 32.16 -21.60 19.00
N ARG A 24 32.79 -22.55 18.30
CA ARG A 24 34.21 -22.50 17.96
C ARG A 24 34.52 -21.32 17.03
N GLU A 25 33.77 -21.13 15.95
CA GLU A 25 33.98 -20.02 15.01
C GLU A 25 33.78 -18.66 15.69
N LEU A 26 32.76 -18.49 16.52
CA LEU A 26 32.54 -17.27 17.30
C LEU A 26 33.67 -17.02 18.31
N GLY A 27 34.22 -18.07 18.91
CA GLY A 27 35.37 -17.98 19.80
C GLY A 27 36.64 -17.51 19.07
N LEU A 28 36.94 -18.11 17.92
CA LEU A 28 38.07 -17.74 17.07
C LEU A 28 37.94 -16.30 16.55
N HIS A 29 36.73 -15.89 16.19
CA HIS A 29 36.45 -14.53 15.73
C HIS A 29 36.64 -13.49 16.83
N ARG A 30 36.20 -13.79 18.05
CA ARG A 30 36.44 -12.92 19.21
C ARG A 30 37.93 -12.73 19.48
N GLN A 31 38.71 -13.81 19.46
CA GLN A 31 40.17 -13.72 19.62
C GLN A 31 40.79 -12.83 18.52
N TRP A 32 40.32 -12.99 17.27
CA TRP A 32 40.79 -12.21 16.14
C TRP A 32 40.50 -10.71 16.30
N GLN A 33 39.29 -10.35 16.75
CA GLN A 33 38.94 -8.96 17.03
C GLN A 33 39.75 -8.35 18.19
N GLU A 34 40.16 -9.18 19.17
CA GLU A 34 40.97 -8.76 20.31
C GLU A 34 42.48 -8.74 19.99
N GLY A 35 42.90 -9.14 18.78
CA GLY A 35 44.31 -9.23 18.40
C GLY A 35 45.08 -10.36 19.09
N LYS A 36 44.39 -11.37 19.64
CA LYS A 36 44.96 -12.47 20.46
C LYS A 36 45.18 -13.76 19.67
N GLY A 37 45.33 -13.68 18.35
CA GLY A 37 45.27 -14.84 17.44
C GLY A 37 43.83 -15.16 17.02
N GLY A 38 43.60 -16.23 16.24
CA GLY A 38 42.27 -16.57 15.70
C GLY A 38 42.05 -16.13 14.25
N ARG A 39 40.80 -16.20 13.77
CA ARG A 39 40.42 -15.85 12.39
C ARG A 39 39.04 -15.21 12.31
N ARG A 40 38.73 -14.53 11.21
CA ARG A 40 37.38 -14.01 10.94
C ARG A 40 36.36 -15.15 10.94
N ALA A 41 35.15 -14.90 11.42
CA ALA A 41 34.08 -15.91 11.38
C ALA A 41 33.76 -16.25 9.91
N GLU A 42 33.89 -17.53 9.56
CA GLU A 42 33.56 -18.08 8.25
C GLU A 42 32.23 -18.83 8.34
N LEU A 43 31.14 -18.09 8.09
CA LEU A 43 29.76 -18.56 8.26
C LEU A 43 28.98 -18.54 6.95
N GLN A 44 29.69 -18.54 5.82
CA GLN A 44 29.09 -18.53 4.49
C GLN A 44 28.23 -19.77 4.27
N PHE A 45 27.03 -19.59 3.73
CA PHE A 45 26.06 -20.66 3.44
C PHE A 45 25.63 -21.51 4.64
N GLN A 46 25.92 -21.08 5.87
CA GLN A 46 25.54 -21.80 7.08
C GLN A 46 24.08 -21.54 7.45
N ASP A 47 23.45 -22.55 8.05
CA ASP A 47 22.11 -22.40 8.64
C ASP A 47 22.20 -21.93 10.10
N LEU A 48 21.89 -20.66 10.30
CA LEU A 48 21.83 -19.99 11.59
C LEU A 48 20.38 -19.69 12.00
N SER A 49 19.37 -20.06 11.21
CA SER A 49 17.99 -19.58 11.31
C SER A 49 17.34 -19.75 12.68
N GLY A 50 16.86 -18.67 13.29
CA GLY A 50 16.24 -18.69 14.62
C GLY A 50 17.24 -18.75 15.80
N LEU A 51 18.54 -18.54 15.56
CA LEU A 51 19.50 -18.44 16.66
C LEU A 51 19.32 -17.12 17.42
N ASN A 52 19.68 -17.17 18.71
CA ASN A 52 19.92 -15.97 19.48
C ASN A 52 21.41 -15.61 19.44
N LEU A 53 21.74 -14.55 18.70
CA LEU A 53 23.08 -13.94 18.61
C LEU A 53 23.05 -12.50 19.12
N LYS A 54 22.14 -12.18 20.04
CA LYS A 54 22.01 -10.86 20.67
C LYS A 54 23.37 -10.37 21.19
N GLY A 55 23.76 -9.17 20.77
CA GLY A 55 25.03 -8.54 21.15
C GLY A 55 26.29 -9.26 20.68
N ALA A 56 26.18 -10.24 19.77
CA ALA A 56 27.37 -10.91 19.23
C ALA A 56 28.25 -9.91 18.48
N ARG A 57 29.56 -10.12 18.55
CA ARG A 57 30.54 -9.31 17.82
C ARG A 57 30.95 -10.09 16.58
N LEU A 58 30.48 -9.65 15.42
CA LEU A 58 30.64 -10.27 14.11
C LEU A 58 31.14 -9.25 13.06
N ALA A 59 31.80 -8.17 13.50
CA ALA A 59 32.40 -7.19 12.60
C ALA A 59 33.37 -7.87 11.63
N GLU A 60 33.26 -7.55 10.35
CA GLU A 60 34.04 -8.16 9.25
C GLU A 60 33.82 -9.67 9.05
N ALA A 61 32.78 -10.28 9.64
CA ALA A 61 32.45 -11.68 9.42
C ALA A 61 32.06 -11.96 7.96
N ARG A 62 32.33 -13.19 7.51
CA ARG A 62 31.93 -13.68 6.19
C ARG A 62 30.64 -14.49 6.32
N LEU A 63 29.52 -13.88 5.95
CA LEU A 63 28.16 -14.42 6.09
C LEU A 63 27.43 -14.51 4.73
N ALA A 64 28.16 -14.42 3.61
CA ALA A 64 27.58 -14.52 2.28
C ALA A 64 26.73 -15.79 2.13
N GLY A 65 25.47 -15.62 1.73
CA GLY A 65 24.50 -16.70 1.55
C GLY A 65 24.08 -17.44 2.83
N ALA A 66 24.44 -16.95 4.02
CA ALA A 66 24.02 -17.56 5.28
C ALA A 66 22.50 -17.42 5.48
N ASN A 67 21.88 -18.42 6.11
CA ASN A 67 20.49 -18.34 6.54
C ASN A 67 20.42 -17.81 7.98
N LEU A 68 20.07 -16.54 8.13
CA LEU A 68 19.85 -15.82 9.38
C LEU A 68 18.36 -15.53 9.63
N SER A 69 17.45 -16.18 8.89
CA SER A 69 16.02 -15.93 9.00
C SER A 69 15.53 -16.17 10.44
N ASN A 70 14.65 -15.30 10.92
CA ASN A 70 14.06 -15.33 12.27
C ASN A 70 15.08 -15.32 13.43
N CYS A 71 16.35 -14.98 13.21
CA CYS A 71 17.34 -14.83 14.27
C CYS A 71 17.04 -13.63 15.18
N VAL A 72 17.46 -13.73 16.45
CA VAL A 72 17.56 -12.59 17.36
C VAL A 72 18.98 -12.03 17.25
N LEU A 73 19.13 -10.91 16.56
CA LEU A 73 20.37 -10.20 16.26
C LEU A 73 20.40 -8.81 16.94
N GLU A 74 19.56 -8.59 17.95
CA GLU A 74 19.46 -7.30 18.65
C GLU A 74 20.84 -6.86 19.16
N GLY A 75 21.25 -5.63 18.82
CA GLY A 75 22.55 -5.07 19.23
C GLY A 75 23.78 -5.79 18.69
N VAL A 76 23.66 -6.67 17.69
CA VAL A 76 24.81 -7.35 17.06
C VAL A 76 25.71 -6.33 16.37
N ASP A 77 27.03 -6.53 16.43
CA ASP A 77 27.98 -5.79 15.61
C ASP A 77 28.31 -6.60 14.36
N LEU A 78 27.74 -6.21 13.22
CA LEU A 78 27.99 -6.73 11.87
C LEU A 78 28.68 -5.67 11.00
N SER A 79 29.39 -4.72 11.60
CA SER A 79 30.04 -3.65 10.84
C SER A 79 31.04 -4.24 9.83
N ARG A 80 30.94 -3.80 8.57
CA ARG A 80 31.73 -4.28 7.43
C ARG A 80 31.64 -5.80 7.17
N ALA A 81 30.61 -6.47 7.69
CA ALA A 81 30.38 -7.87 7.39
C ALA A 81 29.98 -8.07 5.91
N ASP A 82 30.35 -9.22 5.36
CA ASP A 82 29.91 -9.68 4.04
C ASP A 82 28.62 -10.48 4.21
N LEU A 83 27.47 -9.84 3.99
CA LEU A 83 26.12 -10.41 4.07
C LEU A 83 25.52 -10.61 2.67
N PHE A 84 26.37 -10.67 1.64
CA PHE A 84 25.91 -10.81 0.27
C PHE A 84 24.97 -12.01 0.13
N GLY A 85 23.74 -11.78 -0.34
CA GLY A 85 22.77 -12.86 -0.57
C GLY A 85 22.31 -13.62 0.68
N ALA A 86 22.58 -13.10 1.88
CA ALA A 86 22.14 -13.72 3.13
C ALA A 86 20.61 -13.61 3.29
N ASP A 87 19.99 -14.61 3.92
CA ASP A 87 18.57 -14.58 4.24
C ASP A 87 18.36 -14.07 5.67
N LEU A 88 17.76 -12.89 5.81
CA LEU A 88 17.47 -12.20 7.07
C LEU A 88 15.95 -12.02 7.25
N GLU A 89 15.12 -12.79 6.54
CA GLU A 89 13.67 -12.69 6.63
C GLU A 89 13.20 -12.80 8.08
N GLY A 90 12.43 -11.80 8.53
CA GLY A 90 11.88 -11.75 9.89
C GLY A 90 12.91 -11.70 11.02
N ALA A 91 14.20 -11.52 10.76
CA ALA A 91 15.22 -11.40 11.79
C ALA A 91 15.04 -10.10 12.60
N ASP A 92 15.37 -10.14 13.89
CA ASP A 92 15.38 -8.96 14.76
C ASP A 92 16.79 -8.37 14.85
N LEU A 93 17.05 -7.33 14.08
CA LEU A 93 18.28 -6.54 13.99
C LEU A 93 18.16 -5.21 14.75
N SER A 94 17.24 -5.11 15.71
CA SER A 94 17.03 -3.86 16.46
C SER A 94 18.33 -3.40 17.14
N SER A 95 18.69 -2.13 16.97
CA SER A 95 19.95 -1.55 17.48
C SER A 95 21.24 -2.22 16.97
N ALA A 96 21.20 -3.05 15.92
CA ALA A 96 22.39 -3.67 15.34
C ALA A 96 23.26 -2.64 14.60
N ASN A 97 24.57 -2.89 14.53
CA ASN A 97 25.51 -2.10 13.75
C ASN A 97 25.89 -2.83 12.46
N LEU A 98 25.43 -2.35 11.31
CA LEU A 98 25.77 -2.83 9.97
C LEU A 98 26.52 -1.77 9.17
N THR A 99 27.26 -0.87 9.84
CA THR A 99 28.04 0.19 9.19
C THR A 99 28.97 -0.40 8.13
N GLY A 100 28.80 0.01 6.87
CA GLY A 100 29.61 -0.45 5.74
C GLY A 100 29.48 -1.94 5.38
N ALA A 101 28.45 -2.63 5.87
CA ALA A 101 28.19 -4.02 5.50
C ALA A 101 27.78 -4.15 4.03
N ASP A 102 28.10 -5.29 3.42
CA ASP A 102 27.65 -5.66 2.08
C ASP A 102 26.35 -6.47 2.18
N LEU A 103 25.21 -5.84 1.90
CA LEU A 103 23.86 -6.43 1.95
C LEU A 103 23.29 -6.68 0.54
N ARG A 104 24.14 -6.65 -0.49
CA ARG A 104 23.69 -6.82 -1.87
C ARG A 104 23.04 -8.20 -2.03
N GLY A 105 21.80 -8.21 -2.54
CA GLY A 105 21.01 -9.42 -2.72
C GLY A 105 20.52 -10.08 -1.43
N ALA A 106 20.72 -9.47 -0.26
CA ALA A 106 20.17 -10.00 1.00
C ALA A 106 18.64 -9.89 1.03
N ASN A 107 17.99 -10.88 1.66
CA ASN A 107 16.55 -10.86 1.90
C ASN A 107 16.26 -10.27 3.29
N LEU A 108 15.75 -9.05 3.35
CA LEU A 108 15.37 -8.37 4.59
C LEU A 108 13.85 -8.21 4.71
N HIS A 109 13.08 -9.01 3.97
CA HIS A 109 11.63 -8.97 4.01
C HIS A 109 11.14 -9.11 5.46
N ARG A 110 10.34 -8.13 5.90
CA ARG A 110 9.75 -8.08 7.25
C ARG A 110 10.77 -8.14 8.41
N ALA A 111 12.06 -7.90 8.17
CA ALA A 111 13.05 -7.81 9.23
C ALA A 111 12.73 -6.63 10.16
N ILE A 112 12.97 -6.80 11.46
CA ILE A 112 12.82 -5.76 12.47
C ILE A 112 14.17 -5.07 12.60
N MET A 113 14.26 -3.81 12.19
CA MET A 113 15.51 -3.05 12.11
C MET A 113 15.36 -1.68 12.79
N ALA A 114 14.60 -1.63 13.88
CA ALA A 114 14.42 -0.39 14.65
C ALA A 114 15.77 0.08 15.22
N ASP A 115 16.08 1.36 15.07
CA ASP A 115 17.33 1.96 15.57
C ASP A 115 18.62 1.31 15.00
N VAL A 116 18.53 0.62 13.86
CA VAL A 116 19.69 -0.02 13.22
C VAL A 116 20.66 1.02 12.65
N ILE A 117 21.96 0.74 12.68
CA ILE A 117 22.99 1.60 12.06
C ILE A 117 23.43 0.99 10.73
N LEU A 118 23.05 1.60 9.61
CA LEU A 118 23.32 1.16 8.24
C LEU A 118 24.18 2.17 7.46
N ARG A 119 24.95 3.00 8.16
CA ARG A 119 25.77 4.05 7.55
C ARG A 119 26.71 3.47 6.49
N GLY A 120 26.58 3.93 5.26
CA GLY A 120 27.40 3.48 4.13
C GLY A 120 27.25 2.00 3.74
N ALA A 121 26.23 1.30 4.23
CA ALA A 121 25.93 -0.07 3.81
C ALA A 121 25.56 -0.13 2.33
N ASP A 122 25.87 -1.25 1.67
CA ASP A 122 25.64 -1.45 0.24
C ASP A 122 24.50 -2.44 0.00
N PHE A 123 23.37 -1.96 -0.53
CA PHE A 123 22.18 -2.75 -0.85
C PHE A 123 21.96 -2.92 -2.36
N ARG A 124 22.83 -2.32 -3.19
CA ARG A 124 22.69 -2.31 -4.64
C ARG A 124 22.57 -3.73 -5.19
N SER A 125 21.99 -3.86 -6.39
CA SER A 125 21.99 -5.15 -7.08
C SER A 125 23.40 -5.72 -7.21
N GLY A 126 23.56 -6.94 -6.72
CA GLY A 126 24.80 -7.68 -6.78
C GLY A 126 24.69 -8.87 -7.74
N THR A 127 25.70 -9.06 -8.58
CA THR A 127 25.83 -10.26 -9.41
C THR A 127 26.82 -11.22 -8.73
N LEU A 128 26.37 -12.44 -8.40
CA LEU A 128 27.28 -13.55 -8.09
C LEU A 128 27.79 -14.14 -9.40
N THR A 129 29.05 -13.91 -9.71
CA THR A 129 29.81 -14.75 -10.65
C THR A 129 30.50 -15.85 -9.86
N ASP A 130 30.25 -17.11 -10.22
CA ASP A 130 31.08 -18.20 -9.67
C ASP A 130 32.49 -18.18 -10.29
N SER A 131 33.35 -19.10 -9.84
CA SER A 131 34.72 -19.27 -10.35
C SER A 131 34.79 -19.69 -11.83
N SER A 132 33.66 -20.02 -12.46
CA SER A 132 33.55 -20.29 -13.90
C SER A 132 33.07 -19.08 -14.71
N GLY A 133 32.79 -17.94 -14.05
CA GLY A 133 32.23 -16.75 -14.66
C GLY A 133 30.73 -16.85 -14.94
N ALA A 134 30.06 -17.91 -14.49
CA ALA A 134 28.62 -18.07 -14.67
C ALA A 134 27.86 -17.21 -13.64
N LYS A 135 26.95 -16.36 -14.14
CA LYS A 135 26.05 -15.55 -13.32
C LYS A 135 25.05 -16.45 -12.62
N ARG A 136 25.03 -16.47 -11.28
CA ARG A 136 24.14 -17.35 -10.49
C ARG A 136 22.95 -16.65 -9.86
N ARG A 137 23.05 -15.36 -9.53
CA ARG A 137 21.93 -14.53 -9.05
C ARG A 137 22.22 -13.07 -9.38
N ASP A 138 21.24 -12.41 -10.01
CA ASP A 138 21.08 -10.96 -9.93
C ASP A 138 20.10 -10.73 -8.76
N GLY A 139 20.62 -10.32 -7.61
CA GLY A 139 19.80 -10.06 -6.44
C GLY A 139 19.89 -8.59 -6.08
N ALA A 140 18.81 -7.82 -6.31
CA ALA A 140 18.58 -6.59 -5.56
C ALA A 140 18.30 -6.98 -4.10
N ALA A 141 18.73 -6.17 -3.13
CA ALA A 141 18.28 -6.37 -1.76
C ALA A 141 16.75 -6.18 -1.70
N VAL A 142 16.07 -7.09 -0.98
CA VAL A 142 14.62 -7.01 -0.79
C VAL A 142 14.36 -6.42 0.58
N LEU A 143 13.79 -5.21 0.62
CA LEU A 143 13.47 -4.46 1.83
C LEU A 143 11.97 -4.25 2.00
N THR A 144 11.16 -5.02 1.27
CA THR A 144 9.70 -4.89 1.31
C THR A 144 9.19 -5.17 2.72
N GLU A 145 8.36 -4.25 3.21
CA GLU A 145 7.74 -4.32 4.54
C GLU A 145 8.74 -4.36 5.72
N ALA A 146 10.01 -4.03 5.48
CA ALA A 146 11.02 -3.92 6.53
C ALA A 146 10.68 -2.80 7.52
N ARG A 147 10.95 -3.02 8.81
CA ARG A 147 10.72 -2.01 9.86
C ARG A 147 12.02 -1.28 10.17
N LEU A 148 12.23 -0.13 9.54
CA LEU A 148 13.42 0.74 9.62
C LEU A 148 13.13 2.03 10.41
N GLU A 149 12.20 1.97 11.38
CA GLU A 149 11.86 3.11 12.23
C GLU A 149 13.11 3.61 12.97
N ARG A 150 13.41 4.91 12.87
CA ARG A 150 14.61 5.58 13.39
C ARG A 150 15.94 4.96 12.92
N ALA A 151 15.95 4.20 11.83
CA ALA A 151 17.17 3.65 11.27
C ALA A 151 18.13 4.75 10.79
N ILE A 152 19.43 4.55 10.98
CA ILE A 152 20.47 5.47 10.52
C ILE A 152 21.02 4.95 9.19
N LEU A 153 20.49 5.45 8.09
CA LEU A 153 20.80 5.07 6.70
C LEU A 153 21.69 6.11 5.99
N CYS A 154 22.37 6.99 6.74
CA CYS A 154 23.19 8.05 6.15
C CYS A 154 24.19 7.49 5.13
N ALA A 155 24.19 8.05 3.91
CA ALA A 155 25.03 7.63 2.79
C ALA A 155 24.92 6.13 2.43
N ALA A 156 23.85 5.44 2.82
CA ALA A 156 23.57 4.08 2.38
C ALA A 156 23.32 4.04 0.86
N LYS A 157 23.74 2.95 0.20
CA LYS A 157 23.56 2.77 -1.25
C LYS A 157 22.38 1.85 -1.49
N LEU A 158 21.23 2.43 -1.78
CA LEU A 158 19.96 1.71 -1.97
C LEU A 158 19.54 1.64 -3.44
N THR A 159 20.37 2.11 -4.38
CA THR A 159 20.03 2.23 -5.80
C THR A 159 19.29 1.01 -6.34
N GLY A 160 18.05 1.20 -6.82
CA GLY A 160 17.24 0.13 -7.43
C GLY A 160 16.58 -0.85 -6.46
N CYS A 161 16.61 -0.62 -5.14
CA CYS A 161 15.98 -1.52 -4.17
C CYS A 161 14.45 -1.41 -4.16
N ASP A 162 13.78 -2.51 -3.82
CA ASP A 162 12.35 -2.52 -3.54
C ASP A 162 12.12 -2.35 -2.03
N LEU A 163 11.63 -1.17 -1.68
CA LEU A 163 11.27 -0.73 -0.32
C LEU A 163 9.74 -0.75 -0.12
N THR A 164 8.95 -1.33 -1.03
CA THR A 164 7.47 -1.31 -0.96
C THR A 164 6.99 -1.67 0.45
N GLY A 165 6.21 -0.78 1.06
CA GLY A 165 5.64 -0.98 2.39
C GLY A 165 6.62 -0.89 3.57
N ALA A 166 7.88 -0.50 3.36
CA ALA A 166 8.86 -0.33 4.45
C ALA A 166 8.47 0.83 5.38
N ASP A 167 8.65 0.66 6.69
CA ASP A 167 8.51 1.72 7.70
C ASP A 167 9.83 2.46 7.86
N LEU A 168 9.94 3.69 7.34
CA LEU A 168 11.11 4.56 7.45
C LEU A 168 10.83 5.78 8.34
N MET A 169 9.84 5.69 9.23
CA MET A 169 9.46 6.78 10.13
C MET A 169 10.67 7.22 10.98
N ASP A 170 10.91 8.54 11.02
CA ASP A 170 12.03 9.18 11.70
C ASP A 170 13.43 8.64 11.31
N ALA A 171 13.56 7.94 10.19
CA ALA A 171 14.84 7.43 9.72
C ALA A 171 15.75 8.56 9.20
N ASP A 172 17.06 8.43 9.41
CA ASP A 172 18.04 9.36 8.85
C ASP A 172 18.58 8.81 7.52
N LEU A 173 18.04 9.32 6.41
CA LEU A 173 18.42 9.00 5.03
C LEU A 173 19.38 10.05 4.44
N SER A 174 20.02 10.88 5.27
CA SER A 174 20.86 11.98 4.78
C SER A 174 21.99 11.47 3.87
N GLY A 175 22.05 12.03 2.66
CA GLY A 175 23.04 11.62 1.64
C GLY A 175 22.87 10.20 1.09
N ALA A 176 21.82 9.47 1.44
CA ALA A 176 21.58 8.13 0.91
C ALA A 176 21.29 8.16 -0.60
N ASP A 177 21.71 7.13 -1.32
CA ASP A 177 21.37 6.96 -2.74
C ASP A 177 20.13 6.07 -2.87
N LEU A 178 18.98 6.70 -3.06
CA LEU A 178 17.68 6.06 -3.29
C LEU A 178 17.32 6.00 -4.78
N SER A 179 18.24 6.35 -5.68
CA SER A 179 17.95 6.46 -7.11
C SER A 179 17.37 5.14 -7.65
N LYS A 180 16.29 5.22 -8.43
CA LYS A 180 15.58 4.07 -9.04
C LYS A 180 14.94 3.09 -8.04
N CYS A 181 14.80 3.44 -6.76
CA CYS A 181 14.09 2.58 -5.81
C CYS A 181 12.59 2.51 -6.11
N VAL A 182 11.94 1.44 -5.67
CA VAL A 182 10.47 1.33 -5.59
C VAL A 182 10.06 1.56 -4.14
N MET A 183 9.29 2.62 -3.88
CA MET A 183 8.92 3.08 -2.53
C MET A 183 7.39 3.21 -2.39
N LEU A 184 6.64 2.26 -2.94
CA LEU A 184 5.18 2.27 -2.90
C LEU A 184 4.69 1.96 -1.48
N GLY A 185 3.83 2.82 -0.93
CA GLY A 185 3.29 2.66 0.42
C GLY A 185 4.36 2.70 1.54
N VAL A 186 5.52 3.29 1.27
CA VAL A 186 6.55 3.55 2.30
C VAL A 186 6.06 4.66 3.23
N ASP A 187 6.31 4.50 4.53
CA ASP A 187 6.10 5.58 5.50
C ASP A 187 7.40 6.34 5.71
N LEU A 188 7.45 7.60 5.26
CA LEU A 188 8.59 8.51 5.42
C LEU A 188 8.35 9.59 6.49
N SER A 189 7.32 9.43 7.32
CA SER A 189 6.94 10.45 8.30
C SER A 189 8.11 10.82 9.21
N GLY A 190 8.51 12.10 9.20
CA GLY A 190 9.62 12.59 10.02
C GLY A 190 11.03 12.18 9.56
N ALA A 191 11.16 11.35 8.53
CA ALA A 191 12.45 10.92 7.99
C ALA A 191 13.26 12.11 7.46
N ASN A 192 14.58 12.11 7.67
CA ASN A 192 15.48 13.13 7.15
C ASN A 192 16.02 12.71 5.77
N LEU A 193 15.61 13.39 4.70
CA LEU A 193 16.09 13.14 3.33
C LEU A 193 17.16 14.14 2.85
N SER A 194 17.79 14.90 3.75
CA SER A 194 18.72 15.97 3.35
C SER A 194 19.86 15.44 2.47
N GLY A 195 19.96 15.92 1.23
CA GLY A 195 21.01 15.50 0.28
C GLY A 195 20.87 14.07 -0.25
N ALA A 196 19.74 13.39 -0.01
CA ALA A 196 19.47 12.09 -0.60
C ALA A 196 19.32 12.19 -2.13
N GLN A 197 19.77 11.18 -2.86
CA GLN A 197 19.61 11.10 -4.31
C GLN A 197 18.33 10.34 -4.64
N LEU A 198 17.38 11.00 -5.32
CA LEU A 198 16.06 10.44 -5.63
C LEU A 198 15.83 10.21 -7.12
N ALA A 199 16.87 10.30 -7.96
CA ALA A 199 16.74 10.23 -9.40
C ALA A 199 16.10 8.90 -9.86
N GLY A 200 14.96 8.97 -10.54
CA GLY A 200 14.25 7.80 -11.04
C GLY A 200 13.49 7.01 -9.96
N THR A 201 13.39 7.53 -8.74
CA THR A 201 12.72 6.83 -7.62
C THR A 201 11.22 6.81 -7.86
N MET A 202 10.62 5.63 -7.71
CA MET A 202 9.18 5.42 -7.82
C MET A 202 8.51 5.56 -6.46
N VAL A 203 7.72 6.61 -6.28
CA VAL A 203 7.04 6.93 -5.02
C VAL A 203 5.82 7.78 -5.31
N GLU A 204 4.78 7.67 -4.47
CA GLU A 204 3.61 8.53 -4.58
C GLU A 204 3.95 9.94 -4.08
N ALA A 205 3.58 10.97 -4.84
CA ALA A 205 3.94 12.35 -4.53
C ALA A 205 3.45 12.83 -3.15
N ASP A 206 2.30 12.34 -2.68
CA ASP A 206 1.74 12.69 -1.37
C ASP A 206 2.53 12.10 -0.20
N MET A 207 3.22 10.97 -0.39
CA MET A 207 4.03 10.32 0.66
C MET A 207 5.28 11.13 1.01
N LEU A 208 5.89 11.82 0.03
CA LEU A 208 7.07 12.65 0.28
C LEU A 208 6.78 13.93 1.07
N SER A 209 5.53 14.42 1.02
CA SER A 209 5.12 15.59 1.81
C SER A 209 5.19 15.35 3.33
N ARG A 210 5.31 14.07 3.74
CA ARG A 210 5.42 13.65 5.15
C ARG A 210 6.87 13.56 5.63
N GLY A 211 7.84 13.54 4.71
CA GLY A 211 9.27 13.56 5.03
C GLY A 211 9.76 14.93 5.49
N ARG A 212 10.75 14.95 6.39
CA ARG A 212 11.48 16.17 6.76
C ARG A 212 12.68 16.38 5.83
N HIS A 213 12.99 17.66 5.55
CA HIS A 213 14.20 18.07 4.84
C HIS A 213 14.40 17.38 3.48
N LEU A 214 13.41 17.51 2.59
CA LEU A 214 13.54 17.03 1.20
C LEU A 214 14.71 17.72 0.47
N PRO A 215 15.44 17.01 -0.40
CA PRO A 215 16.47 17.61 -1.22
C PRO A 215 15.86 18.55 -2.28
N ASP A 216 16.60 19.57 -2.69
CA ASP A 216 16.16 20.50 -3.73
C ASP A 216 15.83 19.76 -5.03
N GLY A 217 14.68 20.07 -5.63
CA GLY A 217 14.23 19.42 -6.87
C GLY A 217 13.78 17.96 -6.69
N ALA A 218 13.61 17.47 -5.45
CA ALA A 218 13.16 16.10 -5.16
C ALA A 218 11.97 15.67 -6.02
N MET A 219 10.93 16.51 -6.09
CA MET A 219 9.70 16.21 -6.85
C MET A 219 9.95 15.98 -8.34
N ALA A 220 10.88 16.73 -8.94
CA ALA A 220 11.19 16.62 -10.37
C ALA A 220 12.01 15.37 -10.71
N ALA A 221 12.64 14.75 -9.70
CA ALA A 221 13.48 13.57 -9.86
C ALA A 221 12.70 12.24 -9.78
N LEU A 222 11.41 12.31 -9.40
CA LEU A 222 10.57 11.13 -9.16
C LEU A 222 9.96 10.59 -10.45
N VAL A 223 9.62 9.31 -10.40
CA VAL A 223 8.88 8.62 -11.45
C VAL A 223 7.56 8.16 -10.86
N GLU A 224 6.45 8.56 -11.45
CA GLU A 224 5.15 8.02 -11.06
C GLU A 224 5.11 6.51 -11.35
N PRO A 225 4.43 5.70 -10.51
CA PRO A 225 4.36 4.27 -10.71
C PRO A 225 3.68 3.99 -12.05
N ALA A 226 4.35 3.25 -12.94
CA ALA A 226 3.81 2.86 -14.23
C ALA A 226 2.72 1.79 -14.06
N ARG A 227 1.55 2.23 -13.58
CA ARG A 227 0.36 1.39 -13.46
C ARG A 227 -0.22 1.14 -14.83
N ARG A 228 -0.76 -0.06 -15.03
CA ARG A 228 -1.43 -0.43 -16.28
C ARG A 228 -2.91 -0.04 -16.19
N PRO A 229 -3.43 0.87 -17.04
CA PRO A 229 -4.86 1.07 -17.16
C PRO A 229 -5.54 -0.21 -17.63
N VAL A 230 -6.55 -0.66 -16.91
CA VAL A 230 -7.36 -1.82 -17.30
C VAL A 230 -8.68 -1.33 -17.88
N PRO A 231 -8.95 -1.55 -19.19
CA PRO A 231 -10.21 -1.17 -19.80
C PRO A 231 -11.40 -1.83 -19.09
N ALA A 232 -12.53 -1.12 -18.99
CA ALA A 232 -13.72 -1.62 -18.28
C ALA A 232 -14.22 -3.00 -18.79
N VAL A 233 -14.14 -3.24 -20.10
CA VAL A 233 -14.52 -4.55 -20.70
C VAL A 233 -13.57 -5.66 -20.28
N GLU A 234 -12.26 -5.37 -20.22
CA GLU A 234 -11.26 -6.32 -19.73
C GLU A 234 -11.49 -6.60 -18.24
N LEU A 235 -11.68 -5.56 -17.43
CA LEU A 235 -11.97 -5.69 -16.01
C LEU A 235 -13.23 -6.53 -15.77
N ALA A 236 -14.33 -6.28 -16.48
CA ALA A 236 -15.56 -7.06 -16.37
C ALA A 236 -15.32 -8.55 -16.64
N ALA A 237 -14.60 -8.89 -17.71
CA ALA A 237 -14.27 -10.28 -18.03
C ALA A 237 -13.37 -10.94 -16.97
N MET A 238 -12.43 -10.19 -16.40
CA MET A 238 -11.58 -10.68 -15.30
C MET A 238 -12.39 -10.93 -14.02
N VAL A 239 -13.33 -10.04 -13.70
CA VAL A 239 -14.22 -10.19 -12.53
C VAL A 239 -15.18 -11.36 -12.74
N ASP A 240 -15.75 -11.54 -13.94
CA ASP A 240 -16.58 -12.71 -14.26
C ASP A 240 -15.80 -14.02 -14.12
N ALA A 241 -14.54 -14.06 -14.59
CA ALA A 241 -13.68 -15.22 -14.41
C ALA A 241 -13.33 -15.48 -12.94
N HIS A 242 -13.26 -14.42 -12.12
CA HIS A 242 -13.01 -14.53 -10.68
C HIS A 242 -14.21 -15.07 -9.92
N GLU A 243 -15.42 -14.60 -10.22
CA GLU A 243 -16.64 -15.11 -9.61
C GLU A 243 -16.84 -16.59 -9.97
N ALA A 244 -16.59 -16.99 -11.22
CA ALA A 244 -16.59 -18.40 -11.61
C ALA A 244 -15.55 -19.24 -10.84
N TRP A 245 -14.43 -18.64 -10.46
CA TRP A 245 -13.40 -19.25 -9.62
C TRP A 245 -13.86 -19.42 -8.18
N ILE A 246 -14.52 -18.44 -7.60
CA ILE A 246 -15.11 -18.56 -6.26
C ILE A 246 -16.20 -19.64 -6.24
N ASP A 247 -17.17 -19.56 -7.17
CA ASP A 247 -18.33 -20.44 -7.22
C ASP A 247 -17.97 -21.91 -7.43
N SER A 248 -16.83 -22.16 -8.06
CA SER A 248 -16.34 -23.51 -8.35
C SER A 248 -15.35 -24.04 -7.31
N GLY A 249 -15.06 -23.29 -6.24
CA GLY A 249 -14.00 -23.64 -5.29
C GLY A 249 -12.62 -23.71 -5.94
N GLY A 250 -12.42 -22.93 -7.01
CA GLY A 250 -11.17 -22.80 -7.76
C GLY A 250 -11.01 -23.68 -8.99
N ALA A 251 -12.02 -24.46 -9.37
CA ALA A 251 -11.94 -25.40 -10.48
C ALA A 251 -12.14 -24.78 -11.89
N ARG A 252 -12.80 -23.62 -11.98
CA ARG A 252 -13.08 -22.89 -13.23
C ARG A 252 -12.72 -21.42 -13.09
N GLY A 253 -12.44 -20.73 -14.19
CA GLY A 253 -12.07 -19.30 -14.13
C GLY A 253 -10.67 -19.05 -13.56
N ALA A 254 -10.43 -17.85 -13.04
CA ALA A 254 -9.14 -17.46 -12.49
C ALA A 254 -9.31 -16.49 -11.32
N ARG A 255 -8.51 -16.64 -10.26
CA ARG A 255 -8.46 -15.67 -9.16
C ARG A 255 -8.05 -14.29 -9.71
N LEU A 256 -8.76 -13.24 -9.30
CA LEU A 256 -8.46 -11.87 -9.72
C LEU A 256 -7.10 -11.43 -9.15
N ASP A 257 -6.20 -11.04 -10.05
CA ASP A 257 -4.90 -10.44 -9.74
C ASP A 257 -4.74 -9.19 -10.60
N LEU A 258 -4.79 -8.03 -9.93
CA LEU A 258 -4.71 -6.71 -10.52
C LEU A 258 -3.58 -5.90 -9.88
N ASP A 259 -2.56 -6.55 -9.30
CA ASP A 259 -1.44 -5.84 -8.70
C ASP A 259 -0.86 -4.79 -9.66
N MET A 260 -0.67 -3.56 -9.17
CA MET A 260 -0.23 -2.39 -9.97
C MET A 260 -1.19 -1.95 -11.10
N ALA A 261 -2.47 -2.33 -11.05
CA ALA A 261 -3.47 -1.86 -12.01
C ALA A 261 -3.96 -0.43 -11.71
N GLU A 262 -4.35 0.27 -12.77
CA GLU A 262 -5.12 1.52 -12.70
C GLU A 262 -6.58 1.24 -13.08
N LEU A 263 -7.45 1.49 -12.11
CA LEU A 263 -8.86 1.11 -12.03
C LEU A 263 -9.69 2.31 -11.52
N ASP A 264 -9.22 3.52 -11.78
CA ASP A 264 -9.93 4.74 -11.38
C ASP A 264 -11.35 4.68 -11.93
N VAL A 265 -12.31 5.07 -11.10
CA VAL A 265 -13.75 5.04 -11.41
C VAL A 265 -14.29 3.68 -11.89
N ALA A 266 -13.62 2.57 -11.57
CA ALA A 266 -14.12 1.23 -11.83
C ALA A 266 -15.46 0.98 -11.12
N VAL A 267 -16.36 0.25 -11.78
CA VAL A 267 -17.66 -0.15 -11.22
C VAL A 267 -17.59 -1.61 -10.81
N LEU A 268 -17.51 -1.83 -9.50
CA LEU A 268 -17.39 -3.12 -8.82
C LEU A 268 -18.50 -3.33 -7.78
N HIS A 269 -19.53 -2.47 -7.77
CA HIS A 269 -20.68 -2.52 -6.87
C HIS A 269 -21.31 -3.92 -6.84
N GLY A 270 -21.49 -4.46 -5.63
CA GLY A 270 -22.15 -5.75 -5.40
C GLY A 270 -21.42 -6.98 -5.95
N ARG A 271 -20.20 -6.83 -6.52
CA ARG A 271 -19.43 -7.94 -7.10
C ARG A 271 -18.73 -8.76 -6.02
N ASN A 272 -18.46 -10.04 -6.32
CA ASN A 272 -17.71 -10.91 -5.43
C ASN A 272 -16.22 -10.94 -5.79
N LEU A 273 -15.44 -10.26 -4.95
CA LEU A 273 -13.99 -10.08 -5.04
C LEU A 273 -13.25 -10.75 -3.88
N ALA A 274 -13.88 -11.75 -3.24
CA ALA A 274 -13.30 -12.42 -2.09
C ALA A 274 -11.96 -13.07 -2.45
N GLY A 275 -10.93 -12.74 -1.68
CA GLY A 275 -9.57 -13.18 -1.92
C GLY A 275 -8.90 -12.54 -3.14
N ALA A 276 -9.46 -11.54 -3.80
CA ALA A 276 -8.78 -10.85 -4.91
C ALA A 276 -7.43 -10.25 -4.46
N ARG A 277 -6.45 -10.19 -5.37
CA ARG A 277 -5.21 -9.42 -5.18
C ARG A 277 -5.36 -8.09 -5.91
N LEU A 278 -5.49 -7.03 -5.12
CA LEU A 278 -5.68 -5.65 -5.55
C LEU A 278 -4.60 -4.77 -4.90
N ARG A 279 -3.35 -5.27 -4.83
CA ARG A 279 -2.22 -4.56 -4.21
C ARG A 279 -1.76 -3.42 -5.11
N ARG A 280 -1.28 -2.33 -4.51
CA ARG A 280 -0.66 -1.18 -5.23
C ARG A 280 -1.51 -0.61 -6.37
N CYS A 281 -2.82 -0.88 -6.35
CA CYS A 281 -3.76 -0.43 -7.35
C CYS A 281 -4.06 1.05 -7.16
N ARG A 282 -4.45 1.72 -8.25
CA ARG A 282 -5.17 2.99 -8.16
C ARG A 282 -6.64 2.73 -8.44
N LEU A 283 -7.49 3.01 -7.46
CA LEU A 283 -8.93 2.76 -7.41
C LEU A 283 -9.64 4.05 -6.97
N THR A 284 -9.11 5.21 -7.39
CA THR A 284 -9.61 6.52 -6.94
C THR A 284 -11.04 6.69 -7.45
N GLY A 285 -11.96 6.99 -6.53
CA GLY A 285 -13.38 7.14 -6.88
C GLY A 285 -14.05 5.88 -7.44
N ALA A 286 -13.44 4.70 -7.29
CA ALA A 286 -14.05 3.44 -7.70
C ALA A 286 -15.33 3.17 -6.88
N ASP A 287 -16.33 2.57 -7.52
CA ASP A 287 -17.55 2.12 -6.88
C ASP A 287 -17.42 0.65 -6.48
N CYS A 288 -17.13 0.41 -5.21
CA CYS A 288 -17.07 -0.91 -4.58
C CYS A 288 -18.22 -1.08 -3.55
N ALA A 289 -19.29 -0.30 -3.63
CA ALA A 289 -20.38 -0.34 -2.66
C ALA A 289 -21.02 -1.73 -2.64
N ASP A 290 -21.35 -2.23 -1.45
CA ASP A 290 -21.95 -3.56 -1.21
C ASP A 290 -21.16 -4.74 -1.81
N SER A 291 -19.90 -4.54 -2.22
CA SER A 291 -19.05 -5.62 -2.75
C SER A 291 -18.53 -6.55 -1.64
N HIS A 292 -18.22 -7.78 -2.03
CA HIS A 292 -17.61 -8.81 -1.18
C HIS A 292 -16.10 -8.80 -1.38
N LEU A 293 -15.34 -8.38 -0.39
CA LEU A 293 -13.87 -8.23 -0.40
C LEU A 293 -13.23 -9.07 0.73
N GLU A 294 -13.94 -10.09 1.21
CA GLU A 294 -13.45 -10.95 2.28
C GLU A 294 -12.10 -11.55 1.90
N MET A 295 -11.12 -11.47 2.81
CA MET A 295 -9.76 -11.98 2.59
C MET A 295 -9.02 -11.39 1.37
N ALA A 296 -9.54 -10.33 0.73
CA ALA A 296 -8.85 -9.64 -0.35
C ALA A 296 -7.61 -8.90 0.16
N ASP A 297 -6.61 -8.70 -0.70
CA ASP A 297 -5.40 -7.94 -0.39
C ASP A 297 -5.39 -6.63 -1.19
N LEU A 298 -5.66 -5.53 -0.50
CA LEU A 298 -5.65 -4.16 -1.02
C LEU A 298 -4.45 -3.35 -0.49
N SER A 299 -3.40 -4.02 -0.05
CA SER A 299 -2.25 -3.35 0.58
C SER A 299 -1.60 -2.34 -0.38
N TYR A 300 -1.31 -1.15 0.16
CA TYR A 300 -0.64 -0.06 -0.55
C TYR A 300 -1.42 0.52 -1.75
N SER A 301 -2.72 0.25 -1.82
CA SER A 301 -3.58 0.78 -2.89
C SER A 301 -4.15 2.15 -2.54
N ASP A 302 -4.41 2.93 -3.57
CA ASP A 302 -5.05 4.22 -3.47
C ASP A 302 -6.55 4.09 -3.75
N LEU A 303 -7.37 4.23 -2.70
CA LEU A 303 -8.83 4.21 -2.72
C LEU A 303 -9.41 5.57 -2.28
N ARG A 304 -8.69 6.67 -2.55
CA ARG A 304 -9.21 8.02 -2.26
C ARG A 304 -10.57 8.24 -2.90
N ASP A 305 -11.48 8.80 -2.11
CA ASP A 305 -12.87 9.09 -2.51
C ASP A 305 -13.63 7.87 -3.12
N ALA A 306 -13.15 6.64 -2.91
CA ALA A 306 -13.83 5.43 -3.36
C ALA A 306 -15.10 5.16 -2.53
N MET A 307 -16.09 4.52 -3.13
CA MET A 307 -17.32 4.11 -2.45
C MET A 307 -17.21 2.66 -2.01
N LEU A 308 -17.23 2.43 -0.70
CA LEU A 308 -17.16 1.12 -0.05
C LEU A 308 -18.34 0.94 0.93
N ASP A 309 -19.41 1.71 0.74
CA ASP A 309 -20.58 1.67 1.62
C ASP A 309 -21.19 0.27 1.64
N GLY A 310 -21.37 -0.28 2.84
CA GLY A 310 -21.89 -1.64 3.00
C GLY A 310 -20.96 -2.77 2.55
N ALA A 311 -19.79 -2.48 1.97
CA ALA A 311 -18.87 -3.50 1.51
C ALA A 311 -18.40 -4.40 2.66
N VAL A 312 -18.16 -5.68 2.35
CA VAL A 312 -17.74 -6.70 3.32
C VAL A 312 -16.24 -6.95 3.17
N LEU A 313 -15.45 -6.45 4.12
CA LEU A 313 -13.98 -6.54 4.11
C LEU A 313 -13.47 -7.44 5.25
N ALA A 314 -14.25 -8.46 5.62
CA ALA A 314 -13.89 -9.35 6.72
C ALA A 314 -12.57 -10.08 6.43
N GLY A 315 -11.59 -9.92 7.32
CA GLY A 315 -10.26 -10.51 7.16
C GLY A 315 -9.43 -9.96 5.99
N ALA A 316 -9.87 -8.90 5.33
CA ALA A 316 -9.13 -8.26 4.25
C ALA A 316 -7.84 -7.60 4.74
N THR A 317 -6.81 -7.56 3.90
CA THR A 317 -5.56 -6.84 4.18
C THR A 317 -5.61 -5.48 3.50
N LEU A 318 -5.59 -4.43 4.30
CA LEU A 318 -5.73 -3.01 3.93
C LEU A 318 -4.53 -2.22 4.47
N ARG A 319 -3.35 -2.85 4.51
CA ARG A 319 -2.16 -2.24 5.10
C ARG A 319 -1.77 -1.01 4.30
N ARG A 320 -1.66 0.13 4.99
CA ARG A 320 -1.29 1.43 4.41
C ARG A 320 -2.07 1.79 3.15
N VAL A 321 -3.33 1.34 3.09
CA VAL A 321 -4.25 1.76 2.04
C VAL A 321 -4.58 3.25 2.21
N ASN A 322 -4.72 3.98 1.10
CA ASN A 322 -5.18 5.36 1.13
C ASN A 322 -6.70 5.41 0.96
N LEU A 323 -7.43 5.61 2.05
CA LEU A 323 -8.89 5.73 2.09
C LEU A 323 -9.33 7.18 2.40
N ALA A 324 -8.47 8.17 2.13
CA ALA A 324 -8.81 9.55 2.44
C ALA A 324 -10.05 10.00 1.65
N GLY A 325 -11.04 10.54 2.36
CA GLY A 325 -12.33 10.93 1.78
C GLY A 325 -13.22 9.77 1.30
N ALA A 326 -12.79 8.51 1.44
CA ALA A 326 -13.59 7.36 1.01
C ALA A 326 -14.88 7.22 1.81
N HIS A 327 -15.90 6.63 1.19
CA HIS A 327 -17.17 6.33 1.83
C HIS A 327 -17.15 4.90 2.33
N LEU A 328 -17.28 4.68 3.64
CA LEU A 328 -17.28 3.36 4.27
C LEU A 328 -18.50 3.22 5.19
N ALA A 329 -19.59 3.95 4.95
CA ALA A 329 -20.73 3.93 5.83
C ALA A 329 -21.30 2.52 5.88
N GLY A 330 -21.47 1.96 7.07
CA GLY A 330 -21.93 0.58 7.28
C GLY A 330 -21.05 -0.51 6.68
N ALA A 331 -19.81 -0.19 6.26
CA ALA A 331 -18.87 -1.20 5.79
C ALA A 331 -18.50 -2.17 6.93
N GLN A 332 -18.31 -3.45 6.61
CA GLN A 332 -17.97 -4.51 7.56
C GLN A 332 -16.49 -4.86 7.45
N VAL A 333 -15.65 -4.14 8.19
CA VAL A 333 -14.20 -4.34 8.22
C VAL A 333 -13.83 -5.12 9.47
N THR A 334 -14.26 -6.37 9.53
CA THR A 334 -14.25 -7.18 10.77
C THR A 334 -13.29 -8.37 10.69
N THR A 335 -13.29 -9.20 11.72
CA THR A 335 -12.59 -10.49 11.69
C THR A 335 -13.34 -11.51 10.85
N GLN A 336 -12.62 -12.29 10.03
CA GLN A 336 -13.16 -13.44 9.33
C GLN A 336 -13.01 -14.71 10.18
N PRO A 337 -14.09 -15.47 10.44
CA PRO A 337 -14.00 -16.76 11.13
C PRO A 337 -13.18 -17.78 10.33
N MET A 338 -12.40 -18.58 11.02
CA MET A 338 -11.53 -19.62 10.46
C MET A 338 -11.81 -20.97 11.10
N ALA A 339 -11.39 -22.04 10.43
CA ALA A 339 -11.47 -23.40 10.97
C ALA A 339 -10.76 -23.51 12.34
N GLY A 340 -11.38 -24.25 13.25
CA GLY A 340 -10.88 -24.47 14.61
C GLY A 340 -11.15 -23.31 15.57
N GLY A 341 -12.18 -22.48 15.32
CA GLY A 341 -12.57 -21.38 16.21
C GLY A 341 -11.61 -20.18 16.21
N ARG A 342 -10.66 -20.15 15.28
CA ARG A 342 -9.75 -19.02 15.08
C ARG A 342 -10.47 -17.91 14.32
N THR A 343 -9.97 -16.69 14.44
CA THR A 343 -10.45 -15.53 13.68
C THR A 343 -9.28 -14.85 13.00
N TRP A 344 -9.47 -14.36 11.79
CA TRP A 344 -8.48 -13.59 11.04
C TRP A 344 -8.92 -12.13 10.93
N PRO A 345 -8.22 -11.19 11.59
CA PRO A 345 -8.65 -9.79 11.61
C PRO A 345 -8.46 -9.11 10.25
N ALA A 346 -9.36 -8.20 9.90
CA ALA A 346 -9.07 -7.20 8.87
C ALA A 346 -7.92 -6.30 9.33
N ASN A 347 -6.96 -6.02 8.45
CA ASN A 347 -5.73 -5.33 8.80
C ASN A 347 -5.59 -3.98 8.11
N LEU A 348 -5.88 -2.90 8.82
CA LEU A 348 -5.73 -1.48 8.42
C LEU A 348 -4.49 -0.83 9.04
N GLU A 349 -3.44 -1.60 9.38
CA GLU A 349 -2.21 -1.02 9.91
C GLU A 349 -1.65 0.07 8.98
N GLY A 350 -1.47 1.27 9.53
CA GLY A 350 -0.99 2.45 8.82
C GLY A 350 -1.93 3.01 7.75
N ALA A 351 -3.20 2.57 7.69
CA ALA A 351 -4.15 3.08 6.71
C ALA A 351 -4.46 4.57 6.92
N ASN A 352 -4.62 5.30 5.83
CA ASN A 352 -5.03 6.70 5.84
C ASN A 352 -6.54 6.81 5.66
N LEU A 353 -7.28 7.05 6.75
CA LEU A 353 -8.74 7.22 6.79
C LEU A 353 -9.14 8.69 6.95
N ARG A 354 -8.26 9.64 6.62
CA ARG A 354 -8.52 11.06 6.85
C ARG A 354 -9.78 11.52 6.12
N GLY A 355 -10.72 12.09 6.86
CA GLY A 355 -11.96 12.59 6.30
C GLY A 355 -12.90 11.52 5.72
N ALA A 356 -12.62 10.22 5.93
CA ALA A 356 -13.47 9.14 5.46
C ALA A 356 -14.82 9.12 6.20
N ASP A 357 -15.87 8.63 5.55
CA ASP A 357 -17.15 8.38 6.20
C ASP A 357 -17.19 6.97 6.80
N LEU A 358 -17.04 6.85 8.11
CA LEU A 358 -17.16 5.58 8.84
C LEU A 358 -18.50 5.48 9.58
N THR A 359 -19.53 6.21 9.14
CA THR A 359 -20.85 6.21 9.79
C THR A 359 -21.41 4.79 9.86
N ASN A 360 -21.70 4.30 11.06
CA ASN A 360 -22.18 2.93 11.33
C ASN A 360 -21.29 1.81 10.79
N ALA A 361 -20.04 2.09 10.39
CA ALA A 361 -19.11 1.04 9.98
C ALA A 361 -18.78 0.12 11.17
N VAL A 362 -18.49 -1.14 10.88
CA VAL A 362 -18.15 -2.14 11.89
C VAL A 362 -16.71 -2.58 11.70
N LEU A 363 -15.84 -2.11 12.58
CA LEU A 363 -14.40 -2.39 12.60
C LEU A 363 -14.04 -3.29 13.81
N ALA A 364 -14.98 -4.13 14.24
CA ALA A 364 -14.81 -4.97 15.42
C ALA A 364 -13.70 -6.01 15.21
N GLY A 365 -12.73 -6.05 16.13
CA GLY A 365 -11.56 -6.94 16.08
C GLY A 365 -10.55 -6.61 14.97
N ALA A 366 -10.69 -5.49 14.27
CA ALA A 366 -9.75 -5.07 13.23
C ALA A 366 -8.43 -4.54 13.81
N ILE A 367 -7.36 -4.61 13.04
CA ILE A 367 -6.06 -4.01 13.37
C ILE A 367 -6.01 -2.62 12.74
N LEU A 368 -5.92 -1.56 13.55
CA LEU A 368 -5.82 -0.15 13.15
C LEU A 368 -4.54 0.51 13.67
N ARG A 369 -3.49 -0.29 13.92
CA ARG A 369 -2.21 0.23 14.43
C ARG A 369 -1.67 1.33 13.54
N LYS A 370 -1.26 2.46 14.11
CA LYS A 370 -0.75 3.64 13.37
C LYS A 370 -1.69 4.18 12.27
N ALA A 371 -2.97 3.81 12.24
CA ALA A 371 -3.92 4.34 11.25
C ALA A 371 -4.27 5.81 11.55
N ASP A 372 -4.47 6.62 10.50
CA ASP A 372 -4.86 8.03 10.63
C ASP A 372 -6.36 8.22 10.38
N LEU A 373 -7.13 8.47 11.44
CA LEU A 373 -8.56 8.76 11.39
C LEU A 373 -8.87 10.27 11.49
N GLY A 374 -7.91 11.12 11.17
CA GLY A 374 -8.03 12.58 11.27
C GLY A 374 -9.22 13.12 10.47
N GLY A 375 -10.17 13.74 11.15
CA GLY A 375 -11.38 14.28 10.53
C GLY A 375 -12.35 13.26 9.94
N ALA A 376 -12.16 11.96 10.19
CA ALA A 376 -13.11 10.93 9.79
C ALA A 376 -14.44 11.08 10.54
N ILE A 377 -15.54 10.83 9.85
CA ILE A 377 -16.86 10.78 10.47
C ILE A 377 -17.02 9.42 11.13
N THR A 378 -17.26 9.39 12.43
CA THR A 378 -17.26 8.14 13.23
C THR A 378 -18.58 7.90 13.96
N THR A 379 -19.65 8.55 13.52
CA THR A 379 -20.99 8.40 14.14
C THR A 379 -21.45 6.95 14.04
N GLY A 380 -21.69 6.28 15.18
CA GLY A 380 -22.12 4.88 15.21
C GLY A 380 -21.03 3.85 14.83
N LEU A 381 -19.78 4.29 14.64
CA LEU A 381 -18.66 3.41 14.37
C LEU A 381 -18.44 2.41 15.52
N ASN A 382 -18.40 1.11 15.21
CA ASN A 382 -18.11 0.07 16.18
C ASN A 382 -16.65 -0.38 16.09
N LEU A 383 -15.86 -0.12 17.15
CA LEU A 383 -14.45 -0.50 17.27
C LEU A 383 -14.21 -1.57 18.35
N ARG A 384 -15.24 -2.34 18.73
CA ARG A 384 -15.10 -3.33 19.82
C ARG A 384 -13.99 -4.32 19.53
N GLY A 385 -12.99 -4.39 20.41
CA GLY A 385 -11.85 -5.30 20.29
C GLY A 385 -10.85 -4.93 19.19
N ALA A 386 -10.99 -3.77 18.56
CA ALA A 386 -10.02 -3.30 17.57
C ALA A 386 -8.69 -2.89 18.24
N ASP A 387 -7.56 -3.16 17.57
CA ASP A 387 -6.24 -2.71 18.02
C ASP A 387 -5.94 -1.32 17.44
N LEU A 388 -6.02 -0.29 18.27
CA LEU A 388 -5.80 1.11 17.91
C LEU A 388 -4.40 1.62 18.31
N THR A 389 -3.43 0.73 18.55
CA THR A 389 -2.10 1.14 19.06
C THR A 389 -1.43 2.12 18.11
N GLY A 390 -1.19 3.36 18.56
CA GLY A 390 -0.57 4.42 17.76
C GLY A 390 -1.48 5.04 16.69
N ALA A 391 -2.77 4.67 16.64
CA ALA A 391 -3.72 5.33 15.73
C ALA A 391 -3.88 6.81 16.10
N THR A 392 -3.94 7.68 15.10
CA THR A 392 -4.10 9.11 15.28
C THR A 392 -5.52 9.54 14.97
N ARG A 393 -6.00 10.55 15.70
CA ARG A 393 -7.29 11.19 15.47
C ARG A 393 -7.17 12.66 15.80
N THR A 394 -6.91 13.49 14.79
CA THR A 394 -7.11 14.94 14.93
C THR A 394 -8.60 15.25 14.85
N ALA A 395 -9.08 16.21 15.63
CA ALA A 395 -10.45 16.70 15.50
C ALA A 395 -10.72 17.07 14.03
N ALA A 396 -11.90 16.71 13.53
CA ALA A 396 -12.35 17.22 12.25
C ALA A 396 -12.32 18.76 12.30
N GLY A 397 -12.06 19.39 11.15
CA GLY A 397 -12.48 20.78 10.94
C GLY A 397 -14.01 20.87 11.03
N ASP A 398 -14.64 21.75 10.26
CA ASP A 398 -16.10 21.81 10.22
C ASP A 398 -16.70 20.46 9.74
N GLU A 399 -17.20 19.66 10.69
CA GLU A 399 -17.83 18.36 10.44
C GLU A 399 -18.99 18.49 9.44
N ASN A 400 -19.68 19.64 9.41
CA ASN A 400 -20.72 19.90 8.42
C ASN A 400 -20.15 20.11 7.03
N ALA A 401 -18.98 20.75 6.89
CA ALA A 401 -18.28 20.86 5.61
C ALA A 401 -17.83 19.48 5.11
N GLN A 402 -17.32 18.63 6.01
CA GLN A 402 -16.93 17.24 5.68
C GLN A 402 -18.15 16.40 5.26
N ARG A 403 -19.27 16.46 6.01
CA ARG A 403 -20.54 15.81 5.65
C ARG A 403 -21.11 16.32 4.32
N ARG A 404 -20.95 17.60 3.99
CA ARG A 404 -21.35 18.16 2.69
C ARG A 404 -20.50 17.61 1.55
N ARG A 405 -19.19 17.45 1.77
CA ARG A 405 -18.27 16.84 0.80
C ARG A 405 -18.66 15.37 0.53
N LEU A 406 -18.92 14.59 1.57
CA LEU A 406 -19.27 13.16 1.48
C LEU A 406 -20.70 12.90 0.93
N ARG A 407 -21.52 13.94 0.77
CA ARG A 407 -22.79 13.89 0.02
C ARG A 407 -22.61 14.14 -1.48
N ARG A 408 -21.36 14.28 -1.95
CA ARG A 408 -21.03 14.38 -3.37
C ARG A 408 -20.56 13.01 -3.84
N PHE A 409 -21.24 12.48 -4.84
CA PHE A 409 -20.96 11.20 -5.45
C PHE A 409 -20.14 11.42 -6.72
N SER A 410 -19.04 10.68 -6.87
CA SER A 410 -18.27 10.60 -8.11
C SER A 410 -18.88 9.58 -9.08
N GLN A 411 -19.64 8.61 -8.56
CA GLN A 411 -20.34 7.59 -9.32
C GLN A 411 -21.84 7.47 -8.94
N PRO A 412 -22.70 7.04 -9.89
CA PRO A 412 -22.42 6.91 -11.32
C PRO A 412 -22.08 8.27 -11.95
N VAL A 413 -21.16 8.28 -12.91
CA VAL A 413 -20.88 9.48 -13.72
C VAL A 413 -22.14 9.82 -14.52
N LEU A 414 -22.71 11.00 -14.27
CA LEU A 414 -23.88 11.49 -15.01
C LEU A 414 -23.42 12.17 -16.30
N VAL A 415 -24.18 11.98 -17.37
CA VAL A 415 -24.12 12.78 -18.59
C VAL A 415 -25.13 13.91 -18.44
N VAL A 416 -24.64 15.14 -18.52
CA VAL A 416 -25.44 16.36 -18.36
C VAL A 416 -25.50 17.08 -19.68
N GLY A 417 -26.65 17.02 -20.33
CA GLY A 417 -26.95 17.76 -21.54
C GLY A 417 -27.40 19.19 -21.24
N SER A 418 -26.97 20.14 -22.05
CA SER A 418 -27.43 21.53 -21.99
C SER A 418 -27.46 22.13 -23.40
N ARG A 419 -27.95 23.37 -23.53
CA ARG A 419 -27.83 24.14 -24.78
C ARG A 419 -26.38 24.40 -25.22
N LYS A 420 -25.41 24.17 -24.32
CA LYS A 420 -23.97 24.38 -24.54
C LYS A 420 -23.22 23.06 -24.85
N GLY A 421 -23.96 21.97 -25.03
CA GLY A 421 -23.41 20.63 -25.25
C GLY A 421 -23.62 19.70 -24.06
N ALA A 422 -23.07 18.48 -24.19
CA ALA A 422 -23.08 17.48 -23.14
C ALA A 422 -21.73 17.45 -22.41
N ALA A 423 -21.78 17.37 -21.08
CA ALA A 423 -20.61 17.25 -20.22
C ALA A 423 -20.80 16.08 -19.25
N ARG A 424 -19.70 15.55 -18.73
CA ARG A 424 -19.72 14.50 -17.71
C ARG A 424 -19.53 15.14 -16.34
N THR A 425 -20.19 14.60 -15.32
CA THR A 425 -19.97 15.05 -13.95
C THR A 425 -18.61 14.58 -13.45
N ARG A 426 -17.89 15.45 -12.73
CA ARG A 426 -16.80 15.04 -11.83
C ARG A 426 -17.34 14.51 -10.52
N ASN A 427 -18.35 15.19 -10.00
CA ASN A 427 -19.15 14.74 -8.88
C ASN A 427 -20.52 15.40 -8.92
N TRP A 428 -21.45 14.89 -8.12
CA TRP A 428 -22.80 15.42 -8.04
C TRP A 428 -23.40 15.16 -6.66
N SER A 429 -24.40 15.94 -6.28
CA SER A 429 -25.18 15.75 -5.07
C SER A 429 -26.64 16.03 -5.37
N PHE A 430 -27.52 15.80 -4.41
CA PHE A 430 -28.90 16.28 -4.54
C PHE A 430 -29.02 17.82 -4.59
N GLY A 431 -27.96 18.58 -4.28
CA GLY A 431 -27.98 20.04 -4.37
C GLY A 431 -27.45 20.61 -5.70
N GLY A 432 -26.81 19.79 -6.54
CA GLY A 432 -26.13 20.28 -7.74
C GLY A 432 -25.11 19.31 -8.32
N VAL A 433 -24.47 19.72 -9.41
CA VAL A 433 -23.46 18.96 -10.17
C VAL A 433 -22.20 19.77 -10.38
N ALA A 434 -21.05 19.11 -10.38
CA ALA A 434 -19.80 19.67 -10.88
C ALA A 434 -19.46 19.00 -12.21
N LEU A 435 -19.33 19.78 -13.27
CA LEU A 435 -19.06 19.30 -14.64
C LEU A 435 -17.59 19.49 -15.00
N ASP A 436 -17.05 18.55 -15.76
CA ASP A 436 -15.84 18.78 -16.56
C ASP A 436 -16.26 19.40 -17.89
N ALA A 437 -16.08 20.71 -18.03
CA ALA A 437 -16.49 21.45 -19.22
C ALA A 437 -15.59 22.67 -19.44
N ASP A 438 -15.61 23.20 -20.67
CA ASP A 438 -14.84 24.39 -21.00
C ASP A 438 -15.35 25.63 -20.23
N PRO A 439 -14.52 26.25 -19.37
CA PRO A 439 -14.90 27.45 -18.62
C PRO A 439 -15.40 28.61 -19.48
N ALA A 440 -14.88 28.73 -20.72
CA ALA A 440 -15.26 29.82 -21.62
C ALA A 440 -16.74 29.77 -22.04
N LEU A 441 -17.40 28.61 -21.88
CA LEU A 441 -18.80 28.44 -22.25
C LEU A 441 -19.75 28.95 -21.16
N PHE A 442 -19.33 29.16 -19.92
CA PHE A 442 -20.20 29.44 -18.77
C PHE A 442 -19.94 30.81 -18.14
N ARG A 443 -20.94 31.35 -17.44
CA ARG A 443 -20.83 32.57 -16.62
C ARG A 443 -21.43 32.33 -15.24
N GLU A 444 -20.77 32.80 -14.19
CA GLU A 444 -21.33 32.73 -12.82
C GLU A 444 -22.65 33.50 -12.72
N GLY A 445 -23.60 32.95 -11.97
CA GLY A 445 -24.98 33.45 -11.85
C GLY A 445 -25.89 33.12 -13.04
N GLU A 446 -25.37 32.47 -14.08
CA GLU A 446 -26.19 32.09 -15.24
C GLU A 446 -27.11 30.91 -14.88
N SER A 447 -28.40 31.06 -15.17
CA SER A 447 -29.39 29.99 -15.06
C SER A 447 -29.59 29.27 -16.38
N MET A 448 -29.70 27.94 -16.34
CA MET A 448 -29.94 27.11 -17.52
C MET A 448 -30.73 25.84 -17.20
N THR A 449 -31.28 25.22 -18.24
CA THR A 449 -31.89 23.89 -18.14
C THR A 449 -30.86 22.83 -18.49
N LEU A 450 -30.70 21.88 -17.59
CA LEU A 450 -29.88 20.69 -17.75
C LEU A 450 -30.78 19.47 -18.00
N LEU A 451 -30.29 18.51 -18.76
CA LEU A 451 -30.86 17.17 -18.87
C LEU A 451 -29.88 16.20 -18.21
N ILE A 452 -30.28 15.59 -17.09
CA ILE A 452 -29.45 14.68 -16.32
C ILE A 452 -29.77 13.25 -16.72
N ALA A 453 -28.75 12.49 -17.14
CA ALA A 453 -28.86 11.07 -17.44
C ALA A 453 -27.72 10.28 -16.78
N ALA A 454 -28.03 9.17 -16.12
CA ALA A 454 -27.03 8.20 -15.68
C ALA A 454 -27.02 7.00 -16.65
N PRO A 455 -25.84 6.40 -16.94
CA PRO A 455 -25.76 5.21 -17.78
C PRO A 455 -26.64 4.08 -17.25
N GLY A 456 -27.54 3.56 -18.09
CA GLY A 456 -28.45 2.47 -17.73
C GLY A 456 -29.63 2.85 -16.83
N ALA A 457 -29.82 4.14 -16.50
CA ALA A 457 -30.90 4.59 -15.63
C ALA A 457 -31.93 5.45 -16.38
N GLY A 458 -33.05 4.84 -16.75
CA GLY A 458 -34.28 5.51 -17.20
C GLY A 458 -34.12 6.61 -18.26
N ASP A 459 -35.14 7.46 -18.39
CA ASP A 459 -35.10 8.63 -19.27
C ASP A 459 -34.37 9.81 -18.61
N PRO A 460 -33.69 10.69 -19.38
CA PRO A 460 -33.04 11.87 -18.84
C PRO A 460 -34.03 12.84 -18.16
N VAL A 461 -33.67 13.35 -16.98
CA VAL A 461 -34.53 14.24 -16.19
C VAL A 461 -34.13 15.70 -16.38
N PRO A 462 -35.06 16.61 -16.78
CA PRO A 462 -34.78 18.03 -16.89
C PRO A 462 -34.71 18.71 -15.52
N VAL A 463 -33.76 19.61 -15.34
CA VAL A 463 -33.63 20.43 -14.12
C VAL A 463 -33.13 21.84 -14.45
N SER A 464 -33.69 22.84 -13.79
CA SER A 464 -33.13 24.19 -13.81
C SER A 464 -31.96 24.28 -12.83
N ALA A 465 -30.84 24.83 -13.26
CA ALA A 465 -29.66 24.99 -12.43
C ALA A 465 -28.99 26.35 -12.67
N GLU A 466 -28.30 26.84 -11.65
CA GLU A 466 -27.53 28.09 -11.70
C GLU A 466 -26.05 27.78 -11.56
N VAL A 467 -25.21 28.40 -12.39
CA VAL A 467 -23.75 28.31 -12.27
C VAL A 467 -23.30 29.10 -11.05
N VAL A 468 -22.74 28.39 -10.06
CA VAL A 468 -22.33 29.00 -8.78
C VAL A 468 -20.82 29.24 -8.66
N ALA A 469 -20.01 28.52 -9.42
CA ALA A 469 -18.56 28.71 -9.46
C ALA A 469 -17.95 28.17 -10.75
N ILE A 470 -16.93 28.86 -11.26
CA ILE A 470 -16.13 28.42 -12.41
C ILE A 470 -14.65 28.39 -12.03
N GLU A 471 -14.04 27.21 -12.04
CA GLU A 471 -12.61 27.05 -11.75
C GLU A 471 -11.84 26.80 -13.04
N GLY A 472 -11.19 27.86 -13.54
CA GLY A 472 -10.52 27.84 -14.84
C GLY A 472 -9.34 26.87 -14.95
N ALA A 473 -8.54 26.74 -13.89
CA ALA A 473 -7.36 25.86 -13.88
C ALA A 473 -7.74 24.38 -13.94
N GLU A 474 -8.83 24.01 -13.28
CA GLU A 474 -9.29 22.62 -13.24
C GLU A 474 -10.30 22.31 -14.33
N ARG A 475 -10.88 23.30 -15.04
CA ARG A 475 -12.05 23.10 -15.94
C ARG A 475 -13.30 22.59 -15.21
N THR A 476 -13.48 22.98 -13.94
CA THR A 476 -14.65 22.61 -13.14
C THR A 476 -15.74 23.68 -13.26
N ILE A 477 -16.96 23.28 -13.61
CA ILE A 477 -18.15 24.14 -13.54
C ILE A 477 -19.09 23.59 -12.47
N SER A 478 -19.29 24.34 -11.40
CA SER A 478 -20.23 23.96 -10.33
C SER A 478 -21.59 24.59 -10.60
N LEU A 479 -22.63 23.76 -10.73
CA LEU A 479 -24.01 24.19 -10.88
C LEU A 479 -24.85 23.73 -9.70
N LYS A 480 -25.62 24.64 -9.14
CA LYS A 480 -26.58 24.37 -8.07
C LYS A 480 -27.95 24.16 -8.70
N PHE A 481 -28.64 23.09 -8.32
CA PHE A 481 -30.02 22.89 -8.76
C PHE A 481 -30.94 23.96 -8.16
N ALA A 482 -31.92 24.39 -8.94
CA ALA A 482 -33.15 24.98 -8.43
C ALA A 482 -33.86 23.96 -7.50
N PRO A 483 -34.89 24.36 -6.73
CA PRO A 483 -35.56 23.47 -5.78
C PRO A 483 -35.85 22.09 -6.36
N LEU A 484 -35.43 21.05 -5.64
CA LEU A 484 -35.41 19.69 -6.14
C LEU A 484 -36.83 19.22 -6.50
N THR A 485 -37.07 18.92 -7.77
CA THR A 485 -38.35 18.35 -8.20
C THR A 485 -38.49 16.93 -7.64
N ALA A 486 -39.74 16.47 -7.42
CA ALA A 486 -39.99 15.11 -6.96
C ALA A 486 -39.43 14.06 -7.92
N GLU A 487 -39.49 14.35 -9.22
CA GLU A 487 -38.95 13.52 -10.30
C GLU A 487 -37.43 13.40 -10.21
N LEU A 488 -36.69 14.52 -10.14
CA LEU A 488 -35.23 14.49 -9.98
C LEU A 488 -34.81 13.83 -8.67
N LYS A 489 -35.53 14.11 -7.58
CA LYS A 489 -35.27 13.47 -6.29
C LYS A 489 -35.41 11.95 -6.37
N SER A 490 -36.50 11.46 -6.96
CA SER A 490 -36.74 10.04 -7.16
C SER A 490 -35.67 9.41 -8.06
N TYR A 491 -35.31 10.10 -9.14
CA TYR A 491 -34.26 9.68 -10.06
C TYR A 491 -32.92 9.53 -9.34
N LEU A 492 -32.43 10.58 -8.68
CA LEU A 492 -31.16 10.56 -7.92
C LEU A 492 -31.19 9.56 -6.75
N ASN A 493 -32.33 9.40 -6.06
CA ASN A 493 -32.50 8.38 -5.03
C ASN A 493 -32.37 6.95 -5.59
N GLY A 494 -32.74 6.74 -6.86
CA GLY A 494 -32.56 5.48 -7.56
C GLY A 494 -31.09 5.17 -7.88
N LEU A 495 -30.24 6.19 -7.92
CA LEU A 495 -28.81 6.05 -8.25
C LEU A 495 -27.92 5.79 -7.03
N VAL A 496 -28.43 5.98 -5.81
CA VAL A 496 -27.64 5.83 -4.58
C VAL A 496 -28.24 4.79 -3.65
N ALA A 497 -27.37 4.20 -2.82
CA ALA A 497 -27.79 3.23 -1.81
C ALA A 497 -28.88 3.83 -0.89
N PRO A 498 -29.82 3.01 -0.35
CA PRO A 498 -30.95 3.48 0.44
C PRO A 498 -30.61 4.45 1.57
N ARG A 499 -29.44 4.28 2.20
CA ARG A 499 -28.94 5.13 3.30
C ARG A 499 -28.63 6.58 2.90
N TYR A 500 -28.41 6.86 1.62
CA TYR A 500 -28.14 8.19 1.08
C TYR A 500 -29.36 8.87 0.49
N ARG A 501 -30.48 8.15 0.38
CA ARG A 501 -31.70 8.68 -0.21
C ARG A 501 -32.21 9.85 0.62
N MET A 502 -32.61 10.92 -0.06
CA MET A 502 -33.29 12.02 0.61
C MET A 502 -34.73 11.60 0.93
N GLY A 503 -35.11 11.75 2.21
CA GLY A 503 -36.48 11.60 2.73
C GLY A 503 -37.41 12.66 2.16
#